data_AF-A0A6A8AQ75-F1
#
_entry.id   AF-A0A6A8AQ75-F1
#
_cell.length_a   1.000
_cell.length_b   1.000
_cell.length_c   1.000
_cell.angle_alpha   90.00
_cell.angle_beta   90.00
_cell.angle_gamma   90.00
#
_symmetry.space_group_name_H-M   'P 1'
#
loop_
_entity.id
_entity.type
_entity.pdbx_description
1 polymer ?
#
loop_
_entity_poly.entity_id
_entity_poly.type
_entity_poly.pdbx_seq_one_letter_code
_entity_poly.pdbx_strand_id
1 'polypeptide(L)'
;IGMSYGATSKNVKLVIAQVASKLNIAFNSGEGGILEEELNVASDCLICQYSTGRFGVDEKMLKRVAAVEIRFGQGAYPGKGSYLPASKMTPDVAKVRGLKGREAAYSPAHHHDMHTPQEIKEKVSWLREVTDGVPIGAKIGCGNVEKDIPVLVDAGVDFIALDGFGGGTGATDFYVREHVGIPIFAALPRAFRVLTDRGVKNKMSIIAGGGLRTSADFAKCLALGADAVYIGTAALIAINCEQYRICHTGLCPTGVTTHNPALVKQLDVEEGIKKLSNFVTIATQEIANLTRIVGKDDVNKLDSDDLVAMNKDLAVLTGTGWLNGLIFKCYE
;
A
#
# COMPACT_ATOMS: atom_id res chain seq x y z
N ILE A 1 3.59 0.78 3.87
CA ILE A 1 2.31 1.53 4.03
C ILE A 1 2.41 2.88 3.33
N GLY A 2 1.49 3.24 2.44
CA GLY A 2 1.48 4.54 1.74
C GLY A 2 0.41 5.48 2.26
N MET A 3 0.77 6.41 3.15
CA MET A 3 -0.15 7.42 3.71
C MET A 3 0.50 8.79 3.68
N SER A 4 -0.20 9.75 3.08
CA SER A 4 0.36 11.08 2.85
C SER A 4 0.54 11.86 4.15
N TYR A 5 1.64 12.64 4.20
CA TYR A 5 1.66 13.83 5.04
C TYR A 5 0.56 14.79 4.56
N GLY A 6 -0.25 15.29 5.49
CA GLY A 6 -1.54 15.90 5.20
C GLY A 6 -2.70 14.99 5.62
N ALA A 7 -2.78 13.75 5.15
CA ALA A 7 -3.77 12.81 5.66
C ALA A 7 -3.46 12.37 7.10
N THR A 8 -2.18 12.10 7.37
CA THR A 8 -1.66 11.77 8.69
C THR A 8 -0.79 12.92 9.24
N SER A 9 -0.64 12.97 10.56
CA SER A 9 0.19 13.94 11.25
C SER A 9 1.68 13.67 11.03
N LYS A 10 2.52 14.68 11.26
CA LYS A 10 3.98 14.52 11.21
C LYS A 10 4.47 13.41 12.14
N ASN A 11 3.89 13.31 13.35
CA ASN A 11 4.27 12.29 14.33
C ASN A 11 4.06 10.87 13.79
N VAL A 12 2.96 10.60 13.08
CA VAL A 12 2.74 9.29 12.43
C VAL A 12 3.81 8.98 11.40
N LYS A 13 4.22 9.98 10.60
CA LYS A 13 5.26 9.82 9.58
C LYS A 13 6.60 9.46 10.22
N LEU A 14 6.97 10.15 11.30
CA LEU A 14 8.19 9.86 12.06
C LEU A 14 8.16 8.48 12.71
N VAL A 15 7.04 8.09 13.33
CA VAL A 15 6.86 6.76 13.92
C VAL A 15 7.10 5.68 12.86
N ILE A 16 6.46 5.80 11.69
CA ILE A 16 6.60 4.81 10.61
C ILE A 16 8.03 4.76 10.09
N ALA A 17 8.67 5.91 9.82
CA ALA A 17 10.04 5.95 9.32
C ALA A 17 11.04 5.34 10.32
N GLN A 18 10.91 5.64 11.61
CA GLN A 18 11.80 5.08 12.63
C GLN A 18 11.59 3.57 12.82
N VAL A 19 10.35 3.09 12.79
CA VAL A 19 10.09 1.64 12.85
C VAL A 19 10.59 0.94 11.59
N ALA A 20 10.44 1.56 10.42
CA ALA A 20 10.95 1.05 9.15
C ALA A 20 12.46 0.85 9.18
N SER A 21 13.20 1.89 9.61
CA SER A 21 14.66 1.84 9.80
C SER A 21 15.06 0.78 10.83
N LYS A 22 14.40 0.75 11.99
CA LYS A 22 14.71 -0.18 13.08
C LYS A 22 14.51 -1.65 12.72
N LEU A 23 13.45 -1.96 11.97
CA LEU A 23 13.08 -3.34 11.62
C LEU A 23 13.52 -3.74 10.21
N ASN A 24 14.19 -2.84 9.49
CA ASN A 24 14.59 -3.03 8.10
C ASN A 24 13.41 -3.45 7.20
N ILE A 25 12.31 -2.70 7.27
CA ILE A 25 11.10 -2.91 6.46
C ILE A 25 10.83 -1.69 5.59
N ALA A 26 10.25 -1.90 4.41
CA ALA A 26 9.88 -0.79 3.53
C ALA A 26 8.64 -0.02 4.04
N PHE A 27 8.63 1.29 3.83
CA PHE A 27 7.46 2.15 4.04
C PHE A 27 7.29 3.09 2.85
N ASN A 28 6.11 3.70 2.70
CA ASN A 28 5.79 4.47 1.52
C ASN A 28 5.31 5.88 1.91
N SER A 29 5.78 6.89 1.16
CA SER A 29 5.59 8.30 1.49
C SER A 29 4.12 8.72 1.48
N GLY A 30 3.29 8.03 0.69
CA GLY A 30 1.99 8.52 0.29
C GLY A 30 2.08 9.71 -0.67
N GLU A 31 0.92 10.23 -1.05
CA GLU A 31 0.76 11.23 -2.13
C GLU A 31 0.99 12.69 -1.72
N GLY A 32 1.59 12.94 -0.55
CA GLY A 32 1.64 14.27 0.07
C GLY A 32 2.97 14.99 -0.02
N GLY A 33 3.91 14.44 -0.78
CA GLY A 33 5.33 14.74 -0.67
C GLY A 33 5.99 13.96 0.46
N ILE A 34 7.31 14.13 0.57
CA ILE A 34 8.16 13.46 1.55
C ILE A 34 8.65 14.51 2.56
N LEU A 35 8.63 14.18 3.84
CA LEU A 35 9.27 15.00 4.86
C LEU A 35 10.78 14.76 4.86
N GLU A 36 11.57 15.84 4.99
CA GLU A 36 13.03 15.74 5.08
C GLU A 36 13.46 14.85 6.26
N GLU A 37 12.70 14.88 7.36
CA GLU A 37 12.92 14.02 8.52
C GLU A 37 12.68 12.53 8.22
N GLU A 38 11.78 12.18 7.30
CA GLU A 38 11.62 10.78 6.88
C GLU A 38 12.85 10.31 6.08
N LEU A 39 13.37 11.16 5.20
CA LEU A 39 14.56 10.85 4.40
C LEU A 39 15.80 10.68 5.27
N ASN A 40 15.98 11.56 6.26
CA ASN A 40 17.14 11.52 7.15
C ASN A 40 17.15 10.29 8.07
N VAL A 41 15.99 9.68 8.33
CA VAL A 41 15.85 8.53 9.23
C VAL A 41 15.90 7.20 8.48
N ALA A 42 15.30 7.13 7.29
CA ALA A 42 14.99 5.86 6.63
C ALA A 42 14.95 5.95 5.10
N SER A 43 15.82 6.75 4.47
CA SER A 43 15.92 6.83 2.99
C SER A 43 15.97 5.45 2.33
N ASP A 44 16.77 4.54 2.91
CA ASP A 44 17.06 3.21 2.37
C ASP A 44 15.87 2.23 2.49
N CYS A 45 14.81 2.65 3.17
CA CYS A 45 13.56 1.89 3.31
C CYS A 45 12.36 2.62 2.67
N LEU A 46 12.55 3.82 2.14
CA LEU A 46 11.46 4.68 1.68
C LEU A 46 11.10 4.40 0.23
N ILE A 47 9.82 4.12 0.00
CA ILE A 47 9.20 4.06 -1.32
C ILE A 47 8.52 5.41 -1.58
N CYS A 48 8.98 6.16 -2.59
CA CYS A 48 8.31 7.38 -3.03
C CYS A 48 7.03 7.03 -3.79
N GLN A 49 5.87 7.55 -3.37
CA GLN A 49 4.65 7.40 -4.15
C GLN A 49 4.53 8.50 -5.21
N TYR A 50 4.66 8.09 -6.48
CA TYR A 50 4.53 8.96 -7.63
C TYR A 50 3.06 9.05 -8.06
N SER A 51 2.31 10.01 -7.46
CA SER A 51 0.86 10.17 -7.64
C SER A 51 0.47 11.21 -8.68
N THR A 52 -0.78 11.18 -9.15
CA THR A 52 -1.31 12.06 -10.21
C THR A 52 -1.16 13.56 -9.93
N GLY A 53 -1.16 13.96 -8.66
CA GLY A 53 -0.96 15.36 -8.24
C GLY A 53 0.49 15.84 -8.21
N ARG A 54 1.49 14.93 -8.29
CA ARG A 54 2.94 15.23 -8.22
C ARG A 54 3.36 16.10 -7.02
N PHE A 55 2.57 16.11 -5.95
CA PHE A 55 2.80 17.00 -4.82
C PHE A 55 4.11 16.69 -4.13
N GLY A 56 5.00 17.68 -4.06
CA GLY A 56 6.26 17.55 -3.31
C GLY A 56 7.14 16.41 -3.79
N VAL A 57 7.12 16.08 -5.08
CA VAL A 57 8.03 15.09 -5.68
C VAL A 57 8.80 15.79 -6.80
N ASP A 58 10.12 15.85 -6.64
CA ASP A 58 11.07 16.35 -7.62
C ASP A 58 12.21 15.34 -7.81
N GLU A 59 13.06 15.58 -8.81
CA GLU A 59 14.18 14.68 -9.11
C GLU A 59 15.18 14.56 -7.95
N LYS A 60 15.34 15.62 -7.15
CA LYS A 60 16.25 15.59 -5.98
C LYS A 60 15.75 14.62 -4.92
N MET A 61 14.43 14.58 -4.70
CA MET A 61 13.79 13.62 -3.80
C MET A 61 13.82 12.21 -4.36
N LEU A 62 13.56 12.04 -5.66
CA LEU A 62 13.57 10.73 -6.32
C LEU A 62 14.95 10.04 -6.21
N LYS A 63 16.05 10.79 -6.24
CA LYS A 63 17.41 10.26 -6.05
C LYS A 63 17.73 9.76 -4.64
N ARG A 64 16.85 9.99 -3.66
CA ARG A 64 17.10 9.69 -2.24
C ARG A 64 16.20 8.58 -1.69
N VAL A 65 15.42 7.93 -2.53
CA VAL A 65 14.48 6.88 -2.10
C VAL A 65 14.94 5.50 -2.54
N ALA A 66 14.52 4.47 -1.81
CA ALA A 66 14.88 3.08 -2.09
C ALA A 66 14.05 2.46 -3.22
N ALA A 67 12.89 3.02 -3.53
CA ALA A 67 12.05 2.62 -4.65
C ALA A 67 11.04 3.73 -5.02
N VAL A 68 10.43 3.63 -6.19
CA VAL A 68 9.31 4.48 -6.61
C VAL A 68 8.09 3.61 -6.88
N GLU A 69 6.91 4.04 -6.42
CA GLU A 69 5.63 3.40 -6.68
C GLU A 69 4.71 4.36 -7.44
N ILE A 70 4.46 4.10 -8.72
CA ILE A 70 3.47 4.85 -9.51
C ILE A 70 2.08 4.45 -9.04
N ARG A 71 1.31 5.42 -8.52
CA ARG A 71 -0.04 5.16 -8.01
C ARG A 71 -1.10 5.44 -9.08
N PHE A 72 -1.60 4.37 -9.70
CA PHE A 72 -2.76 4.42 -10.60
C PHE A 72 -4.09 4.38 -9.86
N GLY A 73 -4.13 3.75 -8.69
CA GLY A 73 -5.35 3.67 -7.88
C GLY A 73 -5.12 3.17 -6.46
N GLN A 74 -6.19 3.11 -5.67
CA GLN A 74 -6.18 2.52 -4.34
C GLN A 74 -7.50 1.82 -4.01
N GLY A 75 -7.48 0.91 -3.03
CA GLY A 75 -8.63 0.05 -2.70
C GLY A 75 -9.86 0.78 -2.16
N ALA A 76 -9.71 2.02 -1.68
CA ALA A 76 -10.84 2.84 -1.23
C ALA A 76 -11.57 3.56 -2.37
N TYR A 77 -10.90 3.79 -3.50
CA TYR A 77 -11.43 4.50 -4.67
C TYR A 77 -10.52 4.27 -5.89
N PRO A 78 -10.59 3.11 -6.57
CA PRO A 78 -9.62 2.71 -7.59
C PRO A 78 -9.47 3.69 -8.77
N GLY A 79 -10.55 4.33 -9.22
CA GLY A 79 -10.56 5.22 -10.37
C GLY A 79 -10.75 6.71 -10.06
N LYS A 80 -10.56 7.14 -8.81
CA LYS A 80 -10.73 8.54 -8.38
C LYS A 80 -9.39 9.15 -7.96
N GLY A 81 -9.23 10.45 -8.21
CA GLY A 81 -8.13 11.22 -7.65
C GLY A 81 -8.28 11.45 -6.15
N SER A 82 -7.16 11.68 -5.48
CA SER A 82 -7.13 11.87 -4.02
C SER A 82 -7.54 13.28 -3.61
N TYR A 83 -8.11 13.39 -2.40
CA TYR A 83 -8.61 14.64 -1.84
C TYR A 83 -7.99 14.90 -0.47
N LEU A 84 -7.48 16.12 -0.25
CA LEU A 84 -7.11 16.62 1.06
C LEU A 84 -7.96 17.86 1.40
N PRO A 85 -8.81 17.80 2.43
CA PRO A 85 -9.63 18.92 2.88
C PRO A 85 -8.80 20.15 3.28
N ALA A 86 -9.34 21.34 3.00
CA ALA A 86 -8.70 22.62 3.36
C ALA A 86 -8.41 22.74 4.86
N SER A 87 -9.26 22.14 5.72
CA SER A 87 -9.06 22.12 7.18
C SER A 87 -7.76 21.42 7.61
N LYS A 88 -7.16 20.62 6.71
CA LYS A 88 -5.90 19.90 6.94
C LYS A 88 -4.73 20.50 6.14
N MET A 89 -4.96 21.59 5.40
CA MET A 89 -3.94 22.28 4.61
C MET A 89 -3.26 23.38 5.44
N THR A 90 -2.46 22.98 6.43
CA THR A 90 -1.62 23.91 7.20
C THR A 90 -0.50 24.47 6.31
N PRO A 91 0.15 25.58 6.70
CA PRO A 91 1.29 26.12 5.96
C PRO A 91 2.40 25.10 5.70
N ASP A 92 2.70 24.22 6.67
CA ASP A 92 3.71 23.18 6.53
C ASP A 92 3.29 22.10 5.51
N VAL A 93 2.03 21.66 5.56
CA VAL A 93 1.49 20.69 4.59
C VAL A 93 1.49 21.29 3.18
N ALA A 94 1.12 22.56 3.04
CA ALA A 94 1.12 23.26 1.76
C ALA A 94 2.55 23.41 1.22
N LYS A 95 3.51 23.77 2.07
CA LYS A 95 4.93 23.89 1.72
C LYS A 95 5.49 22.57 1.18
N VAL A 96 5.24 21.45 1.88
CA VAL A 96 5.71 20.12 1.42
C VAL A 96 5.08 19.76 0.08
N ARG A 97 3.84 20.15 -0.18
CA ARG A 97 3.13 19.87 -1.44
C ARG A 97 3.49 20.82 -2.59
N GLY A 98 4.24 21.90 -2.34
CA GLY A 98 4.47 22.96 -3.32
C GLY A 98 3.23 23.80 -3.63
N LEU A 99 2.27 23.87 -2.69
CA LEU A 99 1.00 24.59 -2.84
C LEU A 99 0.98 25.87 -2.01
N LYS A 100 0.08 26.78 -2.37
CA LYS A 100 -0.32 27.90 -1.50
C LYS A 100 -1.21 27.35 -0.37
N GLY A 101 -1.00 27.82 0.86
CA GLY A 101 -1.75 27.32 2.02
C GLY A 101 -3.24 27.65 1.98
N ARG A 102 -4.04 26.92 2.78
CA ARG A 102 -5.48 27.13 3.06
C ARG A 102 -6.49 26.72 1.99
N GLU A 103 -6.06 26.20 0.84
CA GLU A 103 -6.98 25.60 -0.14
C GLU A 103 -7.00 24.08 -0.03
N ALA A 104 -8.11 23.46 -0.43
CA ALA A 104 -8.17 22.00 -0.50
C ALA A 104 -7.33 21.52 -1.70
N ALA A 105 -6.65 20.38 -1.55
CA ALA A 105 -5.90 19.79 -2.65
C ALA A 105 -6.70 18.65 -3.29
N TYR A 106 -6.83 18.73 -4.61
CA TYR A 106 -7.42 17.70 -5.45
C TYR A 106 -6.34 17.16 -6.38
N SER A 107 -6.20 15.84 -6.42
CA SER A 107 -5.37 15.18 -7.43
C SER A 107 -6.26 14.80 -8.62
N PRO A 108 -5.78 14.91 -9.87
CA PRO A 108 -6.50 14.36 -11.01
C PRO A 108 -6.76 12.86 -10.87
N ALA A 109 -7.78 12.33 -11.55
CA ALA A 109 -8.08 10.89 -11.55
C ALA A 109 -7.07 10.06 -12.35
N HIS A 110 -6.38 10.69 -13.30
CA HIS A 110 -5.41 10.04 -14.17
C HIS A 110 -4.10 10.83 -14.18
N HIS A 111 -3.01 10.14 -14.48
CA HIS A 111 -1.74 10.80 -14.76
C HIS A 111 -1.86 11.56 -16.08
N HIS A 112 -1.42 12.81 -16.08
CA HIS A 112 -1.49 13.70 -17.25
C HIS A 112 -0.43 13.38 -18.33
N ASP A 113 0.47 12.45 -18.04
CA ASP A 113 1.62 12.07 -18.86
C ASP A 113 1.70 10.55 -19.09
N MET A 114 0.61 9.82 -18.87
CA MET A 114 0.52 8.35 -19.05
C MET A 114 -0.90 7.94 -19.48
N HIS A 115 -1.25 8.18 -20.73
CA HIS A 115 -2.57 7.86 -21.31
C HIS A 115 -2.58 6.51 -22.07
N THR A 116 -1.41 6.07 -22.54
CA THR A 116 -1.23 4.83 -23.29
C THR A 116 -0.24 3.89 -22.61
N PRO A 117 -0.30 2.56 -22.89
CA PRO A 117 0.71 1.62 -22.39
C PRO A 117 2.16 2.01 -22.73
N GLN A 118 2.37 2.60 -23.90
CA GLN A 118 3.68 3.05 -24.35
C GLN A 118 4.21 4.22 -23.50
N GLU A 119 3.37 5.21 -23.19
CA GLU A 119 3.74 6.32 -22.30
C GLU A 119 4.02 5.84 -20.86
N ILE A 120 3.30 4.82 -20.39
CA ILE A 120 3.60 4.20 -19.08
C ILE A 120 5.02 3.60 -19.09
N LYS A 121 5.39 2.87 -20.15
CA LYS A 121 6.73 2.30 -20.32
C LYS A 121 7.82 3.37 -20.37
N GLU A 122 7.58 4.45 -21.11
CA GLU A 122 8.48 5.60 -21.18
C GLU A 122 8.64 6.26 -19.81
N LYS A 123 7.55 6.38 -19.05
CA LYS A 123 7.60 6.94 -17.69
C LYS A 123 8.38 6.05 -16.72
N VAL A 124 8.17 4.73 -16.77
CA VAL A 124 8.94 3.77 -15.97
C VAL A 124 10.43 3.88 -16.30
N SER A 125 10.78 3.99 -17.59
CA SER A 125 12.17 4.14 -18.04
C SER A 125 12.79 5.44 -17.52
N TRP A 126 12.08 6.56 -17.65
CA TRP A 126 12.53 7.86 -17.13
C TRP A 126 12.72 7.86 -15.61
N LEU A 127 11.75 7.30 -14.85
CA LEU A 127 11.89 7.19 -13.40
C LEU A 127 13.11 6.37 -13.01
N ARG A 128 13.35 5.25 -13.71
CA ARG A 128 14.51 4.39 -13.47
C ARG A 128 15.83 5.13 -13.75
N GLU A 129 15.89 5.93 -14.81
CA GLU A 129 17.06 6.75 -15.13
C GLU A 129 17.31 7.84 -14.08
N VAL A 130 16.27 8.61 -13.71
CA VAL A 130 16.39 9.71 -12.74
C VAL A 130 16.80 9.23 -11.35
N THR A 131 16.43 8.00 -11.00
CA THR A 131 16.69 7.39 -9.68
C THR A 131 17.96 6.54 -9.65
N ASP A 132 18.76 6.54 -10.71
CA ASP A 132 19.97 5.71 -10.82
C ASP A 132 19.69 4.20 -10.63
N GLY A 133 18.50 3.74 -11.05
CA GLY A 133 18.18 2.31 -11.19
C GLY A 133 17.41 1.67 -10.04
N VAL A 134 16.86 2.43 -9.08
CA VAL A 134 16.05 1.84 -8.01
C VAL A 134 14.80 1.12 -8.55
N PRO A 135 14.21 0.18 -7.81
CA PRO A 135 12.98 -0.49 -8.22
C PRO A 135 11.82 0.48 -8.48
N ILE A 136 11.15 0.30 -9.62
CA ILE A 136 9.98 1.07 -10.04
C ILE A 136 8.78 0.14 -10.05
N GLY A 137 7.83 0.36 -9.15
CA GLY A 137 6.60 -0.42 -9.07
C GLY A 137 5.36 0.36 -9.45
N ALA A 138 4.24 -0.34 -9.51
CA ALA A 138 2.92 0.21 -9.76
C ALA A 138 1.92 -0.23 -8.70
N LYS A 139 1.10 0.71 -8.22
CA LYS A 139 -0.01 0.44 -7.31
C LYS A 139 -1.34 0.61 -8.03
N ILE A 140 -2.16 -0.43 -7.99
CA ILE A 140 -3.51 -0.45 -8.57
C ILE A 140 -4.54 -0.78 -7.50
N GLY A 141 -5.69 -0.09 -7.56
CA GLY A 141 -6.88 -0.53 -6.84
C GLY A 141 -7.47 -1.73 -7.57
N CYS A 142 -7.80 -2.82 -6.86
CA CYS A 142 -8.23 -4.04 -7.52
C CYS A 142 -9.58 -3.85 -8.24
N GLY A 143 -9.53 -3.84 -9.57
CA GLY A 143 -10.67 -3.85 -10.48
C GLY A 143 -10.53 -5.00 -11.47
N ASN A 144 -10.06 -4.71 -12.68
CA ASN A 144 -9.84 -5.72 -13.72
C ASN A 144 -8.36 -6.10 -13.80
N VAL A 145 -7.89 -6.82 -12.77
CA VAL A 145 -6.47 -7.14 -12.61
C VAL A 145 -5.88 -7.89 -13.81
N GLU A 146 -6.66 -8.72 -14.50
CA GLU A 146 -6.20 -9.45 -15.69
C GLU A 146 -5.98 -8.57 -16.92
N LYS A 147 -6.58 -7.38 -16.96
CA LYS A 147 -6.28 -6.38 -17.99
C LYS A 147 -5.19 -5.42 -17.56
N ASP A 148 -5.17 -5.06 -16.29
CA ASP A 148 -4.23 -4.06 -15.75
C ASP A 148 -2.80 -4.62 -15.68
N ILE A 149 -2.64 -5.86 -15.20
CA ILE A 149 -1.31 -6.46 -14.99
C ILE A 149 -0.50 -6.62 -16.28
N PRO A 150 -1.06 -7.14 -17.39
CA PRO A 150 -0.38 -7.17 -18.68
C PRO A 150 0.30 -5.86 -19.07
N VAL A 151 -0.42 -4.74 -18.92
CA VAL A 151 0.09 -3.40 -19.25
C VAL A 151 1.30 -3.05 -18.39
N LEU A 152 1.24 -3.35 -17.09
CA LEU A 152 2.33 -3.06 -16.15
C LEU A 152 3.54 -3.96 -16.38
N VAL A 153 3.32 -5.24 -16.71
CA VAL A 153 4.38 -6.17 -17.10
C VAL A 153 5.10 -5.66 -18.35
N ASP A 154 4.35 -5.27 -19.38
CA ASP A 154 4.91 -4.78 -20.64
C ASP A 154 5.63 -3.43 -20.48
N ALA A 155 5.21 -2.63 -19.48
CA ALA A 155 5.89 -1.39 -19.09
C ALA A 155 7.21 -1.61 -18.33
N GLY A 156 7.47 -2.81 -17.82
CA GLY A 156 8.72 -3.16 -17.15
C GLY A 156 8.83 -2.66 -15.70
N VAL A 157 7.73 -2.67 -14.95
CA VAL A 157 7.75 -2.44 -13.50
C VAL A 157 8.39 -3.63 -12.77
N ASP A 158 9.02 -3.40 -11.62
CA ASP A 158 9.67 -4.43 -10.81
C ASP A 158 8.72 -5.06 -9.78
N PHE A 159 7.68 -4.33 -9.37
CA PHE A 159 6.67 -4.83 -8.45
C PHE A 159 5.28 -4.24 -8.72
N ILE A 160 4.24 -4.99 -8.34
CA ILE A 160 2.85 -4.58 -8.41
C ILE A 160 2.23 -4.64 -7.02
N ALA A 161 1.81 -3.50 -6.49
CA ALA A 161 1.02 -3.40 -5.27
C ALA A 161 -0.48 -3.45 -5.59
N LEU A 162 -1.13 -4.55 -5.22
CA LEU A 162 -2.57 -4.75 -5.33
C LEU A 162 -3.24 -4.21 -4.07
N ASP A 163 -4.14 -3.24 -4.22
CA ASP A 163 -4.90 -2.66 -3.10
C ASP A 163 -6.38 -3.01 -3.25
N GLY A 164 -6.80 -4.05 -2.52
CA GLY A 164 -8.16 -4.58 -2.57
C GLY A 164 -9.20 -3.70 -1.88
N PHE A 165 -10.47 -4.02 -2.13
CA PHE A 165 -11.63 -3.46 -1.44
C PHE A 165 -11.43 -3.47 0.09
N GLY A 166 -11.87 -2.41 0.76
CA GLY A 166 -11.66 -2.22 2.19
C GLY A 166 -10.33 -1.55 2.54
N GLY A 167 -9.58 -1.07 1.54
CA GLY A 167 -8.47 -0.15 1.73
C GLY A 167 -8.87 1.12 2.49
N GLY A 168 -7.96 1.63 3.34
CA GLY A 168 -8.20 2.83 4.15
C GLY A 168 -8.13 4.13 3.33
N THR A 169 -8.76 5.19 3.83
CA THR A 169 -8.64 6.55 3.29
C THR A 169 -8.87 7.60 4.35
N GLY A 170 -8.16 8.73 4.23
CA GLY A 170 -8.37 9.91 5.06
C GLY A 170 -9.61 10.71 4.68
N ALA A 171 -9.97 10.76 3.38
CA ALA A 171 -11.11 11.52 2.88
C ALA A 171 -11.59 10.95 1.53
N THR A 172 -12.83 10.47 1.49
CA THR A 172 -13.59 10.16 0.27
C THR A 172 -15.07 10.03 0.66
N ASP A 173 -15.95 9.95 -0.32
CA ASP A 173 -17.38 9.79 -0.10
C ASP A 173 -17.68 8.36 0.40
N PHE A 174 -18.59 8.25 1.37
CA PHE A 174 -18.94 6.96 1.97
C PHE A 174 -19.40 5.94 0.93
N TYR A 175 -20.31 6.33 0.04
CA TYR A 175 -20.83 5.44 -1.00
C TYR A 175 -19.75 4.96 -1.97
N VAL A 176 -18.72 5.77 -2.23
CA VAL A 176 -17.58 5.33 -3.04
C VAL A 176 -16.84 4.24 -2.27
N ARG A 177 -16.42 4.53 -1.04
CA ARG A 177 -15.61 3.61 -0.23
C ARG A 177 -16.28 2.24 -0.03
N GLU A 178 -17.60 2.21 0.15
CA GLU A 178 -18.33 0.97 0.45
C GLU A 178 -18.74 0.15 -0.78
N HIS A 179 -18.62 0.69 -2.01
CA HIS A 179 -19.22 0.05 -3.20
C HIS A 179 -18.26 -0.15 -4.39
N VAL A 180 -16.97 0.18 -4.28
CA VAL A 180 -16.04 0.10 -5.42
C VAL A 180 -14.84 -0.80 -5.15
N GLY A 181 -14.48 -1.62 -6.15
CA GLY A 181 -13.30 -2.49 -6.12
C GLY A 181 -13.60 -3.93 -5.75
N ILE A 182 -12.57 -4.77 -5.83
CA ILE A 182 -12.64 -6.22 -5.57
C ILE A 182 -11.80 -6.56 -4.33
N PRO A 183 -12.25 -7.46 -3.44
CA PRO A 183 -11.46 -7.92 -2.30
C PRO A 183 -10.11 -8.54 -2.71
N ILE A 184 -9.08 -8.29 -1.90
CA ILE A 184 -7.72 -8.77 -2.19
C ILE A 184 -7.64 -10.29 -2.35
N PHE A 185 -8.38 -11.05 -1.56
CA PHE A 185 -8.42 -12.52 -1.63
C PHE A 185 -9.00 -13.06 -2.95
N ALA A 186 -9.80 -12.26 -3.67
CA ALA A 186 -10.28 -12.61 -5.00
C ALA A 186 -9.34 -12.10 -6.11
N ALA A 187 -8.69 -10.95 -5.90
CA ALA A 187 -7.84 -10.31 -6.90
C ALA A 187 -6.43 -10.94 -6.99
N LEU A 188 -5.82 -11.25 -5.84
CA LEU A 188 -4.45 -11.72 -5.74
C LEU A 188 -4.18 -13.03 -6.50
N PRO A 189 -5.01 -14.09 -6.38
CA PRO A 189 -4.77 -15.34 -7.10
C PRO A 189 -4.88 -15.19 -8.63
N ARG A 190 -5.75 -14.29 -9.08
CA ARG A 190 -5.91 -13.95 -10.51
C ARG A 190 -4.68 -13.22 -11.03
N ALA A 191 -4.17 -12.26 -10.25
CA ALA A 191 -2.92 -11.57 -10.54
C ALA A 191 -1.72 -12.52 -10.62
N PHE A 192 -1.58 -13.39 -9.61
CA PHE A 192 -0.54 -14.41 -9.55
C PHE A 192 -0.56 -15.32 -10.78
N ARG A 193 -1.74 -15.77 -11.20
CA ARG A 193 -1.91 -16.59 -12.41
C ARG A 193 -1.44 -15.86 -13.66
N VAL A 194 -1.85 -14.62 -13.87
CA VAL A 194 -1.43 -13.83 -15.04
C VAL A 194 0.10 -13.68 -15.11
N LEU A 195 0.78 -13.44 -13.98
CA LEU A 195 2.24 -13.36 -13.95
C LEU A 195 2.91 -14.72 -14.19
N THR A 196 2.28 -15.81 -13.74
CA THR A 196 2.77 -17.18 -13.91
C THR A 196 2.62 -17.63 -15.37
N ASP A 197 1.46 -17.40 -15.99
CA ASP A 197 1.17 -17.72 -17.39
C ASP A 197 2.08 -16.93 -18.35
N ARG A 198 2.48 -15.72 -17.95
CA ARG A 198 3.47 -14.89 -18.67
C ARG A 198 4.92 -15.26 -18.37
N GLY A 199 5.19 -16.18 -17.44
CA GLY A 199 6.55 -16.60 -17.07
C GLY A 199 7.38 -15.53 -16.36
N VAL A 200 6.74 -14.53 -15.73
CA VAL A 200 7.41 -13.38 -15.09
C VAL A 200 7.26 -13.32 -13.57
N LYS A 201 6.49 -14.22 -12.94
CA LYS A 201 6.27 -14.21 -11.47
C LYS A 201 7.57 -14.27 -10.65
N ASN A 202 8.61 -14.92 -11.16
CA ASN A 202 9.93 -15.00 -10.50
C ASN A 202 10.81 -13.75 -10.70
N LYS A 203 10.37 -12.80 -11.54
CA LYS A 203 11.08 -11.57 -11.87
C LYS A 203 10.35 -10.32 -11.37
N MET A 204 9.10 -10.46 -10.92
CA MET A 204 8.24 -9.35 -10.52
C MET A 204 7.54 -9.70 -9.21
N SER A 205 7.68 -8.81 -8.22
CA SER A 205 7.05 -9.01 -6.91
C SER A 205 5.60 -8.53 -6.90
N ILE A 206 4.73 -9.25 -6.18
CA ILE A 206 3.36 -8.83 -5.88
C ILE A 206 3.27 -8.44 -4.40
N ILE A 207 2.78 -7.25 -4.14
CA ILE A 207 2.50 -6.77 -2.78
C ILE A 207 0.98 -6.76 -2.58
N ALA A 208 0.49 -7.50 -1.58
CA ALA A 208 -0.94 -7.55 -1.27
C ALA A 208 -1.33 -6.52 -0.21
N GLY A 209 -2.39 -5.75 -0.46
CA GLY A 209 -2.96 -4.79 0.45
C GLY A 209 -4.48 -4.72 0.35
N GLY A 210 -5.10 -3.95 1.24
CA GLY A 210 -6.56 -3.78 1.30
C GLY A 210 -7.20 -4.62 2.41
N GLY A 211 -7.60 -3.97 3.51
CA GLY A 211 -8.35 -4.62 4.58
C GLY A 211 -7.60 -5.66 5.43
N LEU A 212 -6.29 -5.86 5.24
CA LEU A 212 -5.47 -6.82 6.00
C LEU A 212 -5.19 -6.32 7.42
N ARG A 213 -5.40 -7.17 8.43
CA ARG A 213 -5.37 -6.77 9.85
C ARG A 213 -4.49 -7.63 10.74
N THR A 214 -4.44 -8.93 10.46
CA THR A 214 -3.85 -9.93 11.35
C THR A 214 -2.76 -10.73 10.64
N SER A 215 -1.88 -11.38 11.40
CA SER A 215 -0.89 -12.34 10.89
C SER A 215 -1.52 -13.43 10.04
N ALA A 216 -2.74 -13.89 10.37
CA ALA A 216 -3.49 -14.85 9.58
C ALA A 216 -3.88 -14.30 8.19
N ASP A 217 -4.26 -13.03 8.10
CA ASP A 217 -4.51 -12.39 6.80
C ASP A 217 -3.23 -12.33 5.97
N PHE A 218 -2.11 -11.97 6.61
CA PHE A 218 -0.81 -11.84 5.96
C PHE A 218 -0.32 -13.19 5.43
N ALA A 219 -0.34 -14.23 6.26
CA ALA A 219 0.05 -15.59 5.87
C ALA A 219 -0.81 -16.14 4.72
N LYS A 220 -2.12 -15.87 4.73
CA LYS A 220 -3.01 -16.22 3.60
C LYS A 220 -2.63 -15.49 2.33
N CYS A 221 -2.28 -14.21 2.39
CA CYS A 221 -1.82 -13.49 1.20
C CYS A 221 -0.50 -14.07 0.66
N LEU A 222 0.45 -14.41 1.53
CA LEU A 222 1.70 -15.06 1.12
C LEU A 222 1.42 -16.40 0.42
N ALA A 223 0.59 -17.24 1.03
CA ALA A 223 0.14 -18.52 0.47
C ALA A 223 -0.60 -18.37 -0.88
N LEU A 224 -1.34 -17.28 -1.07
CA LEU A 224 -2.03 -16.98 -2.33
C LEU A 224 -1.14 -16.32 -3.39
N GLY A 225 0.17 -16.23 -3.15
CA GLY A 225 1.16 -15.80 -4.14
C GLY A 225 1.64 -14.35 -4.03
N ALA A 226 1.38 -13.68 -2.91
CA ALA A 226 2.02 -12.40 -2.62
C ALA A 226 3.46 -12.62 -2.10
N ASP A 227 4.38 -11.74 -2.49
CA ASP A 227 5.76 -11.72 -1.99
C ASP A 227 5.91 -10.80 -0.75
N ALA A 228 4.99 -9.85 -0.60
CA ALA A 228 4.94 -8.96 0.57
C ALA A 228 3.50 -8.50 0.87
N VAL A 229 3.31 -7.91 2.05
CA VAL A 229 2.02 -7.35 2.48
C VAL A 229 2.14 -5.89 2.87
N TYR A 230 1.19 -5.08 2.42
CA TYR A 230 0.99 -3.72 2.90
C TYR A 230 -0.05 -3.69 4.00
N ILE A 231 0.39 -3.30 5.20
CA ILE A 231 -0.48 -2.95 6.31
C ILE A 231 -0.79 -1.46 6.30
N GLY A 232 -2.07 -1.11 6.51
CA GLY A 232 -2.58 0.26 6.44
C GLY A 232 -3.17 0.70 7.78
N THR A 233 -4.49 0.55 7.85
CA THR A 233 -5.30 0.78 9.05
C THR A 233 -4.78 0.03 10.28
N ALA A 234 -4.31 -1.21 10.14
CA ALA A 234 -3.77 -1.99 11.25
C ALA A 234 -2.54 -1.32 11.89
N ALA A 235 -1.64 -0.77 11.08
CA ALA A 235 -0.50 0.00 11.58
C ALA A 235 -0.97 1.27 12.30
N LEU A 236 -1.94 2.00 11.75
CA LEU A 236 -2.49 3.18 12.44
C LEU A 236 -3.14 2.82 13.78
N ILE A 237 -3.87 1.71 13.86
CA ILE A 237 -4.47 1.21 15.11
C ILE A 237 -3.37 0.88 16.12
N ALA A 238 -2.33 0.15 15.69
CA ALA A 238 -1.19 -0.17 16.53
C ALA A 238 -0.51 1.11 17.08
N ILE A 239 -0.37 2.15 16.25
CA ILE A 239 0.20 3.43 16.69
C ILE A 239 -0.70 4.10 17.75
N ASN A 240 -1.92 4.52 17.35
CA ASN A 240 -2.85 5.22 18.26
C ASN A 240 -4.27 5.43 17.69
N CYS A 241 -4.67 4.76 16.61
CA CYS A 241 -5.97 5.01 15.98
C CYS A 241 -7.08 4.22 16.66
N GLU A 242 -8.09 4.92 17.16
CA GLU A 242 -9.28 4.32 17.79
C GLU A 242 -10.51 4.28 16.85
N GLN A 243 -10.30 4.35 15.54
CA GLN A 243 -11.37 4.18 14.54
C GLN A 243 -12.57 5.15 14.65
N TYR A 244 -12.36 6.36 15.17
CA TYR A 244 -13.39 7.43 15.19
C TYR A 244 -13.95 7.80 13.81
N ARG A 245 -13.25 7.47 12.71
CA ARG A 245 -13.67 7.69 11.31
C ARG A 245 -13.96 9.14 10.90
N ILE A 246 -13.49 10.11 11.69
CA ILE A 246 -13.53 11.55 11.39
C ILE A 246 -12.25 12.07 10.71
N CYS A 247 -11.46 11.19 10.07
CA CYS A 247 -10.13 11.53 9.56
C CYS A 247 -10.10 12.73 8.60
N HIS A 248 -11.20 12.95 7.88
CA HIS A 248 -11.38 14.04 6.91
C HIS A 248 -11.58 15.40 7.59
N THR A 249 -12.04 15.47 8.84
CA THR A 249 -12.30 16.74 9.53
C THR A 249 -11.00 17.44 9.95
N GLY A 250 -9.93 16.67 10.17
CA GLY A 250 -8.70 17.17 10.79
C GLY A 250 -8.78 17.25 12.31
N LEU A 251 -9.83 16.71 12.95
CA LEU A 251 -10.07 16.79 14.40
C LEU A 251 -9.88 15.44 15.10
N CYS A 252 -8.98 14.59 14.60
CA CYS A 252 -8.68 13.30 15.22
C CYS A 252 -8.19 13.47 16.66
N PRO A 253 -8.88 12.93 17.67
CA PRO A 253 -8.55 13.16 19.08
C PRO A 253 -7.28 12.44 19.51
N THR A 254 -6.81 11.45 18.75
CA THR A 254 -5.63 10.65 19.09
C THR A 254 -4.34 11.11 18.40
N GLY A 255 -4.36 12.28 17.74
CA GLY A 255 -3.18 12.86 17.10
C GLY A 255 -2.76 12.19 15.78
N VAL A 256 -3.51 11.20 15.28
CA VAL A 256 -3.14 10.41 14.09
C VAL A 256 -3.42 11.16 12.78
N THR A 257 -4.65 11.64 12.56
CA THR A 257 -5.09 12.26 11.29
C THR A 257 -5.46 13.73 11.45
N THR A 258 -4.64 14.48 12.21
CA THR A 258 -4.83 15.90 12.51
C THR A 258 -3.53 16.68 12.32
N HIS A 259 -3.66 17.98 12.06
CA HIS A 259 -2.56 18.96 12.11
C HIS A 259 -2.83 20.06 13.12
N ASN A 260 -3.87 19.93 13.94
CA ASN A 260 -4.14 20.85 15.03
C ASN A 260 -3.08 20.64 16.13
N PRO A 261 -2.26 21.66 16.49
CA PRO A 261 -1.20 21.51 17.50
C PRO A 261 -1.70 20.95 18.84
N ALA A 262 -2.92 21.28 19.25
CA ALA A 262 -3.52 20.79 20.49
C ALA A 262 -3.88 19.30 20.45
N LEU A 263 -4.10 18.73 19.27
CA LEU A 263 -4.46 17.32 19.07
C LEU A 263 -3.26 16.48 18.64
N VAL A 264 -2.30 17.02 17.89
CA VAL A 264 -1.09 16.29 17.48
C VAL A 264 -0.30 15.79 18.70
N LYS A 265 -0.26 16.59 19.78
CA LYS A 265 0.39 16.19 21.05
C LYS A 265 -0.24 14.98 21.75
N GLN A 266 -1.42 14.52 21.32
CA GLN A 266 -2.06 13.32 21.86
C GLN A 266 -1.41 12.03 21.33
N LEU A 267 -0.54 12.14 20.30
CA LEU A 267 0.28 11.05 19.82
C LEU A 267 1.72 11.23 20.34
N ASP A 268 2.09 10.40 21.30
CA ASP A 268 3.48 10.22 21.73
C ASP A 268 4.23 9.38 20.67
N VAL A 269 5.33 9.93 20.16
CA VAL A 269 6.12 9.30 19.08
C VAL A 269 6.83 8.05 19.60
N GLU A 270 7.46 8.09 20.77
CA GLU A 270 8.20 6.96 21.34
C GLU A 270 7.27 5.78 21.65
N GLU A 271 6.11 6.08 22.22
CA GLU A 271 5.11 5.04 22.48
C GLU A 271 4.54 4.48 21.16
N GLY A 272 4.31 5.32 20.15
CA GLY A 272 3.90 4.89 18.81
C GLY A 272 4.91 3.94 18.16
N ILE A 273 6.21 4.25 18.28
CA ILE A 273 7.32 3.41 17.77
C ILE A 273 7.32 2.06 18.47
N LYS A 274 7.22 2.05 19.80
CA LYS A 274 7.18 0.82 20.59
C LYS A 274 5.99 -0.06 20.20
N LYS A 275 4.79 0.51 20.15
CA LYS A 275 3.57 -0.24 19.81
C LYS A 275 3.59 -0.79 18.39
N LEU A 276 3.97 0.03 17.40
CA LEU A 276 4.05 -0.44 16.02
C LEU A 276 5.18 -1.48 15.84
N SER A 277 6.34 -1.27 16.46
CA SER A 277 7.44 -2.25 16.46
C SER A 277 6.99 -3.59 17.01
N ASN A 278 6.26 -3.58 18.13
CA ASN A 278 5.70 -4.79 18.75
C ASN A 278 4.69 -5.46 17.82
N PHE A 279 3.76 -4.70 17.23
CA PHE A 279 2.78 -5.25 16.30
C PHE A 279 3.45 -5.97 15.12
N VAL A 280 4.42 -5.34 14.47
CA VAL A 280 5.14 -5.95 13.34
C VAL A 280 5.92 -7.19 13.81
N THR A 281 6.66 -7.09 14.92
CA THR A 281 7.48 -8.20 15.43
C THR A 281 6.64 -9.42 15.78
N ILE A 282 5.52 -9.22 16.49
CA ILE A 282 4.61 -10.30 16.87
C ILE A 282 3.93 -10.88 15.63
N ALA A 283 3.45 -10.05 14.70
CA ALA A 283 2.88 -10.55 13.45
C ALA A 283 3.87 -11.41 12.66
N THR A 284 5.15 -11.02 12.60
CA THR A 284 6.21 -11.81 11.96
C THR A 284 6.42 -13.16 12.67
N GLN A 285 6.46 -13.19 14.00
CA GLN A 285 6.57 -14.43 14.77
C GLN A 285 5.37 -15.35 14.56
N GLU A 286 4.17 -14.79 14.54
CA GLU A 286 2.94 -15.54 14.28
C GLU A 286 2.93 -16.13 12.86
N ILE A 287 3.35 -15.37 11.84
CA ILE A 287 3.49 -15.91 10.47
C ILE A 287 4.48 -17.07 10.46
N ALA A 288 5.66 -16.93 11.08
CA ALA A 288 6.64 -18.02 11.16
C ALA A 288 6.06 -19.26 11.86
N ASN A 289 5.22 -19.09 12.88
CA ASN A 289 4.53 -20.19 13.55
C ASN A 289 3.51 -20.86 12.61
N LEU A 290 2.71 -20.08 11.88
CA LEU A 290 1.74 -20.61 10.92
C LEU A 290 2.43 -21.39 9.80
N THR A 291 3.56 -20.90 9.29
CA THR A 291 4.37 -21.59 8.28
C THR A 291 4.88 -22.95 8.79
N ARG A 292 5.34 -23.03 10.05
CA ARG A 292 5.77 -24.30 10.65
C ARG A 292 4.62 -25.29 10.83
N ILE A 293 3.41 -24.81 11.13
CA ILE A 293 2.23 -25.67 11.32
C ILE A 293 1.88 -26.42 10.03
N VAL A 294 2.07 -25.78 8.86
CA VAL A 294 1.86 -26.41 7.55
C VAL A 294 3.09 -27.17 7.03
N GLY A 295 4.07 -27.42 7.90
CA GLY A 295 5.25 -28.24 7.59
C GLY A 295 6.33 -27.53 6.79
N LYS A 296 6.31 -26.20 6.73
CA LYS A 296 7.27 -25.38 5.97
C LYS A 296 8.22 -24.63 6.92
N ASP A 297 9.46 -24.46 6.49
CA ASP A 297 10.55 -23.79 7.23
C ASP A 297 10.84 -22.37 6.74
N ASP A 298 10.24 -21.96 5.62
CA ASP A 298 10.38 -20.65 5.00
C ASP A 298 9.01 -20.15 4.51
N VAL A 299 8.69 -18.89 4.80
CA VAL A 299 7.44 -18.23 4.38
C VAL A 299 7.32 -18.17 2.85
N ASN A 300 8.44 -18.15 2.13
CA ASN A 300 8.46 -18.16 0.66
C ASN A 300 7.99 -19.50 0.07
N LYS A 301 7.91 -20.55 0.90
CA LYS A 301 7.38 -21.85 0.48
C LYS A 301 5.87 -21.92 0.65
N LEU A 302 5.22 -20.96 1.32
CA LEU A 302 3.76 -20.95 1.47
C LEU A 302 3.09 -20.92 0.09
N ASP A 303 2.05 -21.72 -0.08
CA ASP A 303 1.32 -21.83 -1.34
C ASP A 303 -0.17 -22.13 -1.09
N SER A 304 -0.95 -22.22 -2.18
CA SER A 304 -2.40 -22.41 -2.12
C SER A 304 -2.82 -23.75 -1.48
N ASP A 305 -1.92 -24.73 -1.42
CA ASP A 305 -2.22 -26.06 -0.89
C ASP A 305 -2.18 -26.07 0.65
N ASP A 306 -1.59 -25.04 1.27
CA ASP A 306 -1.65 -24.79 2.72
C ASP A 306 -3.01 -24.27 3.19
N LEU A 307 -3.92 -23.95 2.25
CA LEU A 307 -5.22 -23.35 2.51
C LEU A 307 -6.35 -24.28 2.09
N VAL A 308 -7.39 -24.33 2.92
CA VAL A 308 -8.66 -25.00 2.60
C VAL A 308 -9.80 -24.01 2.74
N ALA A 309 -10.56 -23.85 1.67
CA ALA A 309 -11.75 -23.02 1.65
C ALA A 309 -12.96 -23.77 2.21
N MET A 310 -13.83 -23.04 2.90
CA MET A 310 -15.02 -23.60 3.56
C MET A 310 -16.17 -23.88 2.57
N ASN A 311 -16.21 -23.20 1.43
CA ASN A 311 -17.21 -23.40 0.40
C ASN A 311 -16.56 -23.39 -1.00
N LYS A 312 -17.30 -23.92 -1.98
CA LYS A 312 -16.86 -24.07 -3.36
C LYS A 312 -16.54 -22.74 -4.03
N ASP A 313 -17.36 -21.71 -3.82
CA ASP A 313 -17.18 -20.42 -4.50
C ASP A 313 -15.89 -19.74 -4.07
N LEU A 314 -15.58 -19.77 -2.76
CA LEU A 314 -14.31 -19.26 -2.24
C LEU A 314 -13.15 -20.05 -2.82
N ALA A 315 -13.24 -21.38 -2.82
CA ALA A 315 -12.21 -22.24 -3.39
C ALA A 315 -11.96 -21.95 -4.88
N VAL A 316 -13.02 -21.68 -5.67
CA VAL A 316 -12.90 -21.30 -7.09
C VAL A 316 -12.22 -19.93 -7.22
N LEU A 317 -12.61 -18.96 -6.39
CA LEU A 317 -12.05 -17.61 -6.39
C LEU A 317 -10.56 -17.60 -6.01
N THR A 318 -10.17 -18.42 -5.03
CA THR A 318 -8.81 -18.46 -4.50
C THR A 318 -7.91 -19.47 -5.20
N GLY A 319 -8.49 -20.43 -5.92
CA GLY A 319 -7.75 -21.57 -6.50
C GLY A 319 -7.28 -22.58 -5.45
N THR A 320 -7.87 -22.60 -4.25
CA THR A 320 -7.49 -23.49 -3.14
C THR A 320 -8.37 -24.75 -3.10
N GLY A 321 -7.99 -25.74 -2.28
CA GLY A 321 -8.84 -26.90 -2.01
C GLY A 321 -10.14 -26.53 -1.28
N TRP A 322 -11.17 -27.38 -1.38
CA TRP A 322 -12.44 -27.24 -0.66
C TRP A 322 -12.64 -28.41 0.32
N LEU A 323 -13.20 -28.13 1.50
CA LEU A 323 -13.39 -29.11 2.58
C LEU A 323 -14.10 -30.42 2.15
N ASN A 324 -15.04 -30.34 1.20
CA ASN A 324 -15.86 -31.49 0.76
C ASN A 324 -15.48 -32.02 -0.64
N GLY A 325 -14.29 -31.67 -1.15
CA GLY A 325 -13.79 -32.19 -2.42
C GLY A 325 -12.72 -31.31 -3.05
N LEU A 326 -11.93 -31.88 -3.97
CA LEU A 326 -10.99 -31.11 -4.76
C LEU A 326 -11.75 -30.32 -5.83
N ILE A 327 -11.39 -29.04 -6.01
CA ILE A 327 -11.70 -28.38 -7.27
C ILE A 327 -10.80 -29.03 -8.31
N PHE A 328 -11.39 -29.73 -9.26
CA PHE A 328 -10.69 -30.06 -10.49
C PHE A 328 -10.26 -28.74 -11.12
N LYS A 329 -8.95 -28.47 -11.12
CA LYS A 329 -8.38 -27.42 -11.95
C LYS A 329 -8.77 -27.79 -13.39
N CYS A 330 -9.81 -27.15 -13.93
CA CYS A 330 -10.12 -27.24 -15.35
C CYS A 330 -8.97 -26.56 -16.08
N TYR A 331 -7.95 -27.33 -16.43
CA TYR A 331 -6.96 -26.94 -17.42
C TYR A 331 -7.64 -27.09 -18.77
N GLU A 332 -7.95 -25.97 -19.43
CA GLU A 332 -8.17 -25.90 -20.88
C GLU A 332 -6.83 -25.65 -21.58
#